data_AF-A0A4Y7TFP7-F1
#
_entry.id   AF-A0A4Y7TFP7-F1
#
_cell.length_a   1.000
_cell.length_b   1.000
_cell.length_c   1.000
_cell.angle_alpha   90.00
_cell.angle_beta   90.00
_cell.angle_gamma   90.00
#
_symmetry.space_group_name_H-M   'P 1'
#
loop_
_entity.id
_entity.type
_entity.pdbx_description
1 polymer ?
#
loop_
_entity_poly.entity_id
_entity_poly.type
_entity_poly.pdbx_seq_one_letter_code
_entity_poly.pdbx_strand_id
1 'polypeptide(L)'
;MFGYLPSELNNLRLESLNVFPNRYFVNPPKPGQAVSEPKLSYAVPSLVELAFRVLGSPPPPEMQAKYASMTAQSSPPLRNVLEYYLPMEMDTLGAFSGPLRRVLDACSPGWIPQSMLDEAKEGEDESMQVMSIARCGNPEHESGFLRHAEERYTWVNVVAGKLVGGMVPLRWRGCSRGCLSLLDAVADDGGRNKEDEFQFEPVTFGAFQDED
;
A
#
# COMPACT_ATOMS: atom_id res chain seq x y z
N MET A 1 4.37 -0.25 19.38
CA MET A 1 3.36 0.83 19.34
C MET A 1 3.56 1.65 18.08
N PHE A 2 2.52 1.90 17.28
CA PHE A 2 2.68 2.60 16.00
C PHE A 2 2.70 4.12 16.21
N GLY A 3 3.71 4.79 15.65
CA GLY A 3 3.88 6.25 15.72
C GLY A 3 3.29 7.00 14.54
N TYR A 4 2.46 6.35 13.71
CA TYR A 4 1.82 6.91 12.52
C TYR A 4 0.63 6.05 12.07
N LEU A 5 -0.22 6.63 11.24
CA LEU A 5 -1.28 5.94 10.51
C LEU A 5 -0.84 5.64 9.07
N PRO A 6 -1.18 4.50 8.47
CA PRO A 6 -0.91 4.24 7.06
C PRO A 6 -1.81 5.09 6.15
N SER A 7 -1.26 5.65 5.06
CA SER A 7 -2.02 6.47 4.11
C SER A 7 -3.16 5.72 3.43
N GLU A 8 -3.08 4.40 3.35
CA GLU A 8 -4.11 3.54 2.79
C GLU A 8 -5.46 3.65 3.52
N LEU A 9 -5.48 4.13 4.76
CA LEU A 9 -6.74 4.40 5.48
C LEU A 9 -7.63 5.38 4.72
N ASN A 10 -7.07 6.32 3.95
CA ASN A 10 -7.86 7.27 3.16
C ASN A 10 -8.70 6.60 2.06
N ASN A 11 -8.36 5.38 1.66
CA ASN A 11 -9.10 4.62 0.65
C ASN A 11 -10.21 3.76 1.27
N LEU A 12 -10.29 3.68 2.60
CA LEU A 12 -11.29 2.88 3.30
C LEU A 12 -12.57 3.67 3.53
N ARG A 13 -13.71 2.99 3.41
CA ARG A 13 -15.02 3.53 3.79
C ARG A 13 -15.28 3.25 5.27
N LEU A 14 -14.67 4.04 6.14
CA LEU A 14 -14.80 3.85 7.58
C LEU A 14 -16.11 4.46 8.10
N GLU A 15 -16.82 3.73 8.95
CA GLU A 15 -17.97 4.27 9.69
C GLU A 15 -17.51 5.17 10.84
N SER A 16 -16.52 4.69 11.59
CA SER A 16 -15.86 5.39 12.70
C SER A 16 -14.35 5.18 12.66
N LEU A 17 -13.61 6.17 13.16
CA LEU A 17 -12.15 6.11 13.29
C LEU A 17 -11.75 6.66 14.67
N ASN A 18 -11.59 5.76 15.63
CA ASN A 18 -11.24 6.11 17.00
C ASN A 18 -9.71 6.09 17.15
N VAL A 19 -9.06 7.18 16.78
CA VAL A 19 -7.61 7.35 16.96
C VAL A 19 -7.39 8.24 18.17
N PHE A 20 -6.86 7.67 19.24
CA PHE A 20 -6.42 8.43 20.39
C PHE A 20 -5.12 9.15 20.05
N PRO A 21 -4.98 10.45 20.39
CA PRO A 21 -3.73 11.16 20.27
C PRO A 21 -2.64 10.42 21.03
N ASN A 22 -1.76 9.74 20.30
CA ASN A 22 -0.63 9.05 20.88
C ASN A 22 0.44 10.11 21.17
N ARG A 23 0.90 10.20 22.42
CA ARG A 23 2.00 11.10 22.81
C ARG A 23 3.32 10.79 22.08
N TYR A 24 3.43 9.60 21.50
CA TYR A 24 4.57 9.16 20.68
C TYR A 24 4.39 9.46 19.19
N PHE A 25 3.32 10.16 18.78
CA PHE A 25 3.24 10.62 17.40
C PHE A 25 4.39 11.55 17.09
N VAL A 26 5.00 11.34 15.92
CA VAL A 26 6.06 12.21 15.42
C VAL A 26 5.48 13.60 15.31
N ASN A 27 6.07 14.58 16.00
CA ASN A 27 5.66 15.98 15.86
C ASN A 27 5.93 16.45 14.42
N PRO A 28 5.13 17.38 13.88
CA PRO A 28 5.43 17.98 12.59
C PRO A 28 6.85 18.58 12.63
N PRO A 29 7.64 18.42 11.56
CA PRO A 29 9.04 18.83 11.54
C PRO A 29 9.20 20.34 11.80
N LYS A 30 8.23 21.14 11.34
CA LYS A 30 8.11 22.57 11.61
C LYS A 30 6.63 22.97 11.67
N PRO A 31 6.25 23.94 12.51
CA PRO A 31 4.92 24.57 12.44
C PRO A 31 4.67 25.09 11.02
N GLY A 32 3.55 24.71 10.41
CA GLY A 32 3.20 25.08 9.02
C GLY A 32 3.77 24.16 7.94
N GLN A 33 4.67 23.22 8.25
CA GLN A 33 5.13 22.22 7.29
C GLN A 33 4.25 20.96 7.38
N ALA A 34 3.31 20.85 6.45
CA ALA A 34 2.34 19.74 6.41
C ALA A 34 2.96 18.40 5.97
N VAL A 35 4.15 18.41 5.33
CA VAL A 35 4.76 17.24 4.68
C VAL A 35 6.24 17.10 5.07
N SER A 36 6.68 15.89 5.43
CA SER A 36 8.08 15.61 5.75
C SER A 36 8.96 15.58 4.49
N GLU A 37 10.26 15.71 4.71
CA GLU A 37 11.26 15.36 3.70
C GLU A 37 11.12 13.89 3.25
N PRO A 38 11.43 13.58 1.99
CA PRO A 38 11.39 12.22 1.47
C PRO A 38 12.50 11.35 2.07
N LYS A 39 12.10 10.24 2.68
CA LYS A 39 13.03 9.20 3.14
C LYS A 39 13.13 8.12 2.07
N LEU A 40 14.28 8.04 1.41
CA LEU A 40 14.54 7.04 0.39
C LEU A 40 15.06 5.75 1.02
N SER A 41 14.40 4.63 0.71
CA SER A 41 14.87 3.28 1.08
C SER A 41 15.96 2.78 0.13
N TYR A 42 15.87 3.16 -1.15
CA TYR A 42 16.84 2.85 -2.20
C TYR A 42 16.71 3.87 -3.34
N ALA A 43 17.80 4.08 -4.09
CA ALA A 43 17.81 5.01 -5.22
C ALA A 43 17.24 4.38 -6.51
N VAL A 44 17.44 3.07 -6.68
CA VAL A 44 17.01 2.29 -7.85
C VAL A 44 16.40 0.98 -7.35
N PRO A 45 15.25 0.53 -7.89
CA PRO A 45 14.70 -0.78 -7.56
C PRO A 45 15.73 -1.88 -7.79
N SER A 46 15.68 -2.95 -7.00
CA SER A 46 16.57 -4.09 -7.21
C SER A 46 16.31 -4.71 -8.59
N LEU A 47 17.32 -5.35 -9.20
CA LEU A 47 17.12 -6.07 -10.46
C LEU A 47 16.02 -7.13 -10.35
N VAL A 48 15.94 -7.79 -9.18
CA VAL A 48 14.89 -8.77 -8.87
C VAL A 48 13.50 -8.13 -8.96
N GLU A 49 13.33 -6.96 -8.35
CA GLU A 49 12.06 -6.22 -8.42
C GLU A 49 11.74 -5.77 -9.85
N LEU A 50 12.72 -5.27 -10.61
CA LEU A 50 12.53 -4.90 -12.01
C LEU A 50 12.10 -6.10 -12.86
N ALA A 51 12.74 -7.26 -12.66
CA ALA A 51 12.38 -8.49 -13.32
C ALA A 51 10.94 -8.89 -12.98
N PHE A 52 10.54 -8.84 -11.70
CA PHE A 52 9.16 -9.12 -11.31
C PHE A 52 8.15 -8.14 -11.90
N ARG A 53 8.47 -6.84 -11.99
CA ARG A 53 7.59 -5.86 -12.65
C ARG A 53 7.38 -6.19 -14.12
N VAL A 54 8.44 -6.60 -14.83
CA VAL A 54 8.34 -7.03 -16.23
C VAL A 54 7.52 -8.31 -16.35
N LEU A 55 7.82 -9.31 -15.54
CA LEU A 55 7.15 -10.61 -15.56
C LEU A 55 5.66 -10.52 -15.18
N GLY A 56 5.31 -9.65 -14.23
CA GLY A 56 3.93 -9.39 -13.83
C GLY A 56 3.19 -8.39 -14.72
N SER A 57 3.87 -7.70 -15.65
CA SER A 57 3.22 -6.73 -16.55
C SER A 57 2.34 -7.43 -17.60
N PRO A 58 1.32 -6.75 -18.15
CA PRO A 58 0.52 -7.27 -19.25
C PRO A 58 1.41 -7.68 -20.45
N PRO A 59 1.09 -8.79 -21.13
CA PRO A 59 1.91 -9.29 -22.22
C PRO A 59 1.82 -8.36 -23.44
N PRO A 60 2.94 -8.11 -24.16
CA PRO A 60 2.90 -7.37 -25.41
C PRO A 60 1.98 -8.05 -26.45
N PRO A 61 1.33 -7.29 -27.36
CA PRO A 61 0.43 -7.86 -28.37
C PRO A 61 1.09 -8.94 -29.24
N GLU A 62 2.37 -8.77 -29.57
CA GLU A 62 3.15 -9.75 -30.34
C GLU A 62 3.31 -11.07 -29.59
N MET A 63 3.55 -11.01 -28.29
CA MET A 63 3.65 -12.17 -27.41
C MET A 63 2.30 -12.88 -27.31
N GLN A 64 1.22 -12.11 -27.19
CA GLN A 64 -0.15 -12.64 -27.14
C GLN A 64 -0.54 -13.37 -28.43
N ALA A 65 -0.22 -12.78 -29.59
CA ALA A 65 -0.48 -13.38 -30.90
C ALA A 65 0.35 -14.66 -31.11
N LYS A 66 1.63 -14.63 -30.71
CA LYS A 66 2.50 -15.80 -30.79
C LYS A 66 1.99 -16.93 -29.90
N TYR A 67 1.60 -16.64 -28.66
CA TYR A 67 0.99 -17.63 -27.77
C TYR A 67 -0.28 -18.25 -28.38
N ALA A 68 -1.20 -17.41 -28.89
CA ALA A 68 -2.43 -17.88 -29.53
C ALA A 68 -2.18 -18.78 -30.75
N SER A 69 -1.06 -18.58 -31.47
CA SER A 69 -0.67 -19.45 -32.60
C SER A 69 -0.07 -20.79 -32.17
N MET A 70 0.49 -20.87 -30.96
CA MET A 70 1.16 -22.07 -30.43
C MET A 70 0.20 -22.97 -29.66
N THR A 71 -0.84 -22.41 -29.06
CA THR A 71 -1.83 -23.16 -28.27
C THR A 71 -3.04 -23.57 -29.09
N ALA A 72 -3.77 -24.60 -28.63
CA ALA A 72 -5.06 -24.94 -29.22
C ALA A 72 -6.03 -23.74 -29.16
N GLN A 73 -6.99 -23.66 -30.09
CA GLN A 73 -7.94 -22.55 -30.23
C GLN A 73 -8.77 -22.23 -28.97
N SER A 74 -8.75 -23.08 -27.95
CA SER A 74 -9.52 -22.92 -26.71
C SER A 74 -8.74 -22.41 -25.50
N SER A 75 -7.44 -22.11 -25.62
CA SER A 75 -6.67 -21.61 -24.47
C SER A 75 -7.01 -20.15 -24.14
N PRO A 76 -7.11 -19.79 -22.84
CA PRO A 76 -7.34 -18.41 -22.43
C PRO A 76 -6.15 -17.51 -22.78
N PRO A 77 -6.36 -16.18 -22.95
CA PRO A 77 -5.28 -15.24 -23.19
C PRO A 77 -4.35 -15.14 -21.97
N LEU A 78 -3.13 -14.68 -22.22
CA LEU A 78 -2.12 -14.50 -21.17
C LEU A 78 -2.50 -13.27 -20.36
N ARG A 79 -2.38 -13.36 -19.05
CA ARG A 79 -2.65 -12.22 -18.16
C ARG A 79 -1.41 -11.36 -17.98
N ASN A 80 -0.24 -11.93 -18.18
CA ASN A 80 1.06 -11.31 -17.91
C ASN A 80 2.17 -11.99 -18.72
N VAL A 81 3.35 -11.38 -18.70
CA VAL A 81 4.55 -11.87 -19.40
C VAL A 81 5.06 -13.19 -18.84
N LEU A 82 4.92 -13.46 -17.54
CA LEU A 82 5.47 -14.70 -16.95
C LEU A 82 4.79 -15.95 -17.51
N GLU A 83 3.46 -15.94 -17.64
CA GLU A 83 2.68 -17.08 -18.15
C GLU A 83 3.16 -17.56 -19.54
N TYR A 84 3.76 -16.65 -20.33
CA TYR A 84 4.35 -17.01 -21.62
C TYR A 84 5.65 -17.80 -21.48
N TYR A 85 6.53 -17.44 -20.54
CA TYR A 85 7.85 -18.07 -20.37
C TYR A 85 7.80 -19.32 -19.50
N LEU A 86 6.89 -19.32 -18.53
CA LEU A 86 6.68 -20.40 -17.59
C LEU A 86 5.19 -20.73 -17.64
N PRO A 87 4.74 -21.53 -18.62
CA PRO A 87 3.47 -22.22 -18.52
C PRO A 87 3.57 -23.18 -17.34
N MET A 88 3.36 -22.64 -16.14
CA MET A 88 3.49 -23.41 -14.90
C MET A 88 2.36 -24.42 -14.88
N GLU A 89 2.70 -25.68 -15.10
CA GLU A 89 1.81 -26.77 -14.72
C GLU A 89 1.50 -26.61 -13.22
N MET A 90 0.23 -26.73 -12.84
CA MET A 90 -0.20 -26.51 -11.45
C MET A 90 0.62 -27.35 -10.45
N ASP A 91 1.13 -28.50 -10.88
CA ASP A 91 1.99 -29.37 -10.09
C ASP A 91 3.31 -28.69 -9.67
N THR A 92 3.86 -27.80 -10.52
CA THR A 92 5.07 -27.02 -10.21
C THR A 92 4.82 -25.90 -9.20
N LEU A 93 3.62 -25.29 -9.22
CA LEU A 93 3.19 -24.35 -8.18
C LEU A 93 3.04 -25.04 -6.82
N GLY A 94 2.65 -26.32 -6.84
CA GLY A 94 2.65 -27.22 -5.69
C GLY A 94 4.03 -27.39 -5.04
N ALA A 95 5.13 -27.20 -5.78
CA ALA A 95 6.48 -27.30 -5.24
C ALA A 95 6.97 -26.02 -4.54
N PHE A 96 6.31 -24.88 -4.78
CA PHE A 96 6.68 -23.63 -4.11
C PHE A 96 6.35 -23.66 -2.63
N SER A 97 7.24 -23.09 -1.82
CA SER A 97 6.97 -22.89 -0.40
C SER A 97 5.79 -21.93 -0.21
N GLY A 98 5.05 -22.10 0.88
CA GLY A 98 3.93 -21.23 1.25
C GLY A 98 4.26 -19.72 1.18
N PRO A 99 5.42 -19.27 1.70
CA PRO A 99 5.87 -17.88 1.57
C PRO A 99 5.98 -17.42 0.13
N LEU A 100 6.62 -18.22 -0.73
CA LEU A 100 6.81 -17.86 -2.13
C LEU A 100 5.48 -17.81 -2.88
N ARG A 101 4.56 -18.73 -2.61
CA ARG A 101 3.20 -18.70 -3.19
C ARG A 101 2.48 -17.39 -2.82
N ARG A 102 2.51 -16.96 -1.57
CA ARG A 102 1.89 -15.70 -1.16
C ARG A 102 2.58 -14.47 -1.74
N VAL A 103 3.92 -14.48 -1.89
CA VAL A 103 4.63 -13.42 -2.62
C VAL A 103 4.14 -13.36 -4.06
N LEU A 104 4.08 -14.50 -4.73
CA LEU A 104 3.66 -14.57 -6.13
C LEU A 104 2.21 -14.15 -6.32
N ASP A 105 1.30 -14.58 -5.43
CA ASP A 105 -0.09 -14.14 -5.45
C ASP A 105 -0.22 -12.65 -5.11
N ALA A 106 0.57 -12.12 -4.18
CA ALA A 106 0.60 -10.68 -3.93
C ALA A 106 1.16 -9.91 -5.14
N CYS A 107 2.15 -10.46 -5.86
CA CYS A 107 2.76 -9.92 -7.07
C CYS A 107 1.78 -9.92 -8.23
N SER A 108 0.95 -10.93 -8.28
CA SER A 108 0.02 -11.14 -9.37
C SER A 108 -1.18 -11.95 -8.87
N PRO A 109 -2.21 -11.25 -8.34
CA PRO A 109 -3.37 -11.89 -7.74
C PRO A 109 -4.04 -12.87 -8.70
N GLY A 110 -4.30 -14.08 -8.20
CA GLY A 110 -4.96 -15.15 -8.98
C GLY A 110 -4.01 -16.03 -9.78
N TRP A 111 -2.70 -15.93 -9.56
CA TRP A 111 -1.71 -16.88 -10.07
C TRP A 111 -1.66 -18.19 -9.29
N ILE A 112 -1.87 -18.11 -7.98
CA ILE A 112 -1.88 -19.28 -7.13
C ILE A 112 -3.34 -19.67 -6.88
N PRO A 113 -3.75 -20.92 -7.16
CA PRO A 113 -5.06 -21.40 -6.78
C PRO A 113 -5.35 -21.12 -5.30
N GLN A 114 -6.56 -20.66 -4.98
CA GLN A 114 -6.93 -20.30 -3.61
C GLN A 114 -6.69 -21.46 -2.62
N SER A 115 -6.94 -22.70 -3.06
CA SER A 115 -6.66 -23.91 -2.28
C SER A 115 -5.19 -24.00 -1.85
N MET A 116 -4.24 -23.67 -2.74
CA MET A 116 -2.80 -23.68 -2.43
C MET A 116 -2.37 -22.52 -1.52
N LEU A 117 -3.11 -21.40 -1.54
CA LEU A 117 -2.89 -20.29 -0.61
C LEU A 117 -3.43 -20.60 0.78
N ASP A 118 -4.53 -21.36 0.86
CA ASP A 118 -5.11 -21.78 2.13
C ASP A 118 -4.23 -22.83 2.81
N GLU A 119 -3.70 -23.80 2.07
CA GLU A 119 -2.66 -24.73 2.55
C GLU A 119 -1.41 -24.00 3.08
N ALA A 120 -0.99 -22.93 2.38
CA ALA A 120 0.19 -22.16 2.76
C ALA A 120 0.02 -21.41 4.10
N LYS A 121 -1.21 -21.20 4.59
CA LYS A 121 -1.48 -20.53 5.87
C LYS A 121 -1.34 -21.47 7.07
N GLU A 122 -1.47 -22.79 6.87
CA GLU A 122 -1.63 -23.74 7.98
C GLU A 122 -0.31 -24.20 8.65
N GLY A 123 0.85 -23.67 8.25
CA GLY A 123 2.14 -24.26 8.67
C GLY A 123 3.24 -23.29 9.11
N GLU A 124 2.95 -22.01 9.34
CA GLU A 124 4.02 -21.01 9.45
C GLU A 124 4.33 -20.48 10.83
N ASP A 125 5.64 -20.46 11.09
CA ASP A 125 6.32 -19.65 12.09
C ASP A 125 6.19 -18.17 11.71
N GLU A 126 5.56 -17.36 12.59
CA GLU A 126 5.32 -15.93 12.40
C GLU A 126 6.61 -15.10 12.17
N SER A 127 7.78 -15.71 12.32
CA SER A 127 9.09 -15.09 12.15
C SER A 127 9.46 -14.74 10.69
N MET A 128 8.88 -15.41 9.69
CA MET A 128 9.04 -15.05 8.27
C MET A 128 7.87 -14.18 7.77
N GLN A 129 7.81 -12.94 8.26
CA GLN A 129 6.94 -11.93 7.64
C GLN A 129 7.45 -11.62 6.23
N VAL A 130 6.95 -12.38 5.26
CA VAL A 130 6.90 -11.96 3.87
C VAL A 130 6.33 -10.55 3.85
N MET A 131 7.13 -9.58 3.43
CA MET A 131 6.64 -8.24 3.20
C MET A 131 5.62 -8.32 2.07
N SER A 132 4.35 -8.26 2.42
CA SER A 132 3.25 -8.24 1.47
C SER A 132 3.46 -7.10 0.47
N ILE A 133 2.93 -7.27 -0.73
CA ILE A 133 2.97 -6.20 -1.71
C ILE A 133 2.07 -5.08 -1.25
N ALA A 134 2.71 -3.94 -1.03
CA ALA A 134 2.00 -2.72 -0.74
C ALA A 134 1.67 -2.01 -2.05
N ARG A 135 0.48 -1.42 -2.08
CA ARG A 135 0.09 -0.55 -3.18
C ARG A 135 0.81 0.78 -3.05
N CYS A 136 1.12 1.38 -4.19
CA CYS A 136 1.59 2.75 -4.22
C CYS A 136 0.57 3.69 -3.56
N GLY A 137 1.03 4.57 -2.67
CA GLY A 137 0.19 5.62 -2.09
C GLY A 137 -0.12 6.75 -3.07
N ASN A 138 0.61 6.83 -4.20
CA ASN A 138 0.29 7.77 -5.28
C ASN A 138 -0.88 7.22 -6.11
N PRO A 139 -2.02 7.93 -6.20
CA PRO A 139 -3.20 7.48 -6.97
C PRO A 139 -2.96 7.43 -8.49
N GLU A 140 -1.94 8.12 -9.02
CA GLU A 140 -1.56 8.05 -10.43
C GLU A 140 -0.83 6.74 -10.78
N HIS A 141 -0.44 5.96 -9.77
CA HIS A 141 0.29 4.71 -9.95
C HIS A 141 -0.60 3.53 -9.56
N GLU A 142 -0.97 2.69 -10.54
CA GLU A 142 -1.67 1.41 -10.28
C GLU A 142 -0.71 0.27 -9.88
N SER A 143 0.59 0.57 -9.71
CA SER A 143 1.61 -0.43 -9.42
C SER A 143 1.70 -0.79 -7.93
N GLY A 144 1.95 -2.07 -7.65
CA GLY A 144 2.44 -2.54 -6.34
C GLY A 144 3.96 -2.44 -6.22
N PHE A 145 4.46 -2.52 -4.99
CA PHE A 145 5.89 -2.66 -4.70
C PHE A 145 6.13 -3.70 -3.60
N LEU A 146 7.28 -4.39 -3.66
CA LEU A 146 7.73 -5.30 -2.61
C LEU A 146 8.32 -4.52 -1.43
N ARG A 147 9.07 -3.47 -1.74
CA ARG A 147 9.62 -2.53 -0.77
C ARG A 147 9.44 -1.12 -1.29
N HIS A 148 8.93 -0.23 -0.45
CA HIS A 148 8.73 1.16 -0.83
C HIS A 148 10.10 1.78 -1.16
N ALA A 149 10.18 2.52 -2.26
CA ALA A 149 11.37 3.28 -2.62
C ALA A 149 11.47 4.56 -1.79
N GLU A 150 10.31 5.13 -1.46
CA GLU A 150 10.16 6.43 -0.83
C GLU A 150 9.11 6.36 0.28
N GLU A 151 9.39 7.01 1.40
CA GLU A 151 8.46 7.18 2.51
C GLU A 151 8.36 8.68 2.86
N ARG A 152 7.13 9.17 3.06
CA ARG A 152 6.85 10.54 3.52
C ARG A 152 5.76 10.54 4.56
N TYR A 153 5.70 11.60 5.35
CA TYR A 153 4.67 11.80 6.36
C TYR A 153 3.91 13.08 6.06
N THR A 154 2.59 13.05 6.21
CA THR A 154 1.75 14.25 6.22
C THR A 154 1.03 14.35 7.54
N TRP A 155 0.90 15.54 8.10
CA TRP A 155 0.12 15.75 9.33
C TRP A 155 -1.28 16.21 8.98
N VAL A 156 -2.28 15.42 9.36
CA VAL A 156 -3.68 15.66 9.01
C VAL A 156 -4.56 15.55 10.26
N ASN A 157 -5.67 16.28 10.27
CA ASN A 157 -6.72 16.18 11.28
C ASN A 157 -7.97 15.45 10.76
N VAL A 158 -7.98 15.06 9.48
CA VAL A 158 -9.04 14.27 8.86
C VAL A 158 -8.41 13.08 8.13
N VAL A 159 -8.88 11.88 8.42
CA VAL A 159 -8.46 10.63 7.77
C VAL A 159 -9.71 9.88 7.34
N ALA A 160 -9.78 9.46 6.07
CA ALA A 160 -10.96 8.79 5.50
C ALA A 160 -12.28 9.57 5.72
N GLY A 161 -12.23 10.91 5.68
CA GLY A 161 -13.38 11.78 5.94
C GLY A 161 -13.82 11.86 7.40
N LYS A 162 -13.03 11.31 8.35
CA LYS A 162 -13.31 11.35 9.79
C LYS A 162 -12.33 12.27 10.49
N LEU A 163 -12.86 13.18 11.32
CA LEU A 163 -12.05 14.00 12.21
C LEU A 163 -11.33 13.09 13.22
N VAL A 164 -10.02 13.25 13.30
CA VAL A 164 -9.22 12.69 14.39
C VAL A 164 -9.06 13.78 15.45
N GLY A 165 -9.00 13.41 16.74
CA GLY A 165 -8.99 14.35 17.87
C GLY A 165 -7.72 15.24 18.01
N GLY A 166 -6.96 15.42 16.93
CA GLY A 166 -5.73 16.18 16.86
C GLY A 166 -4.98 15.93 15.53
N MET A 167 -3.82 16.55 15.36
CA MET A 167 -2.97 16.28 14.20
C MET A 167 -2.30 14.91 14.35
N VAL A 168 -2.45 14.04 13.36
CA VAL A 168 -1.82 12.72 13.32
C VAL A 168 -0.93 12.58 12.09
N PRO A 169 0.25 11.94 12.21
CA PRO A 169 1.10 11.68 11.07
C PRO A 169 0.55 10.50 10.25
N LEU A 170 0.29 10.77 8.98
CA LEU A 170 -0.10 9.80 7.97
C LEU A 170 1.14 9.45 7.13
N ARG A 171 1.48 8.17 7.09
CA ARG A 171 2.66 7.64 6.41
C ARG A 171 2.31 7.17 5.00
N TRP A 172 2.93 7.81 4.03
CA TRP A 172 2.84 7.51 2.62
C TRP A 172 4.02 6.65 2.17
N ARG A 173 3.76 5.76 1.22
CA ARG A 173 4.79 4.88 0.63
C ARG A 173 4.71 4.94 -0.90
N GLY A 174 5.84 5.27 -1.52
CA GLY A 174 5.99 5.37 -2.98
C GLY A 174 6.73 4.17 -3.55
N CYS A 175 6.35 3.76 -4.77
CA CYS A 175 6.99 2.65 -5.50
C CYS A 175 8.31 3.04 -6.20
N SER A 176 8.61 4.33 -6.29
CA SER A 176 9.82 4.88 -6.92
C SER A 176 10.21 6.19 -6.26
N ARG A 177 11.41 6.69 -6.57
CA ARG A 177 11.86 8.02 -6.12
C ARG A 177 11.05 9.12 -6.80
N GLY A 178 10.61 10.11 -6.01
CA GLY A 178 9.79 11.23 -6.49
C GLY A 178 8.32 10.84 -6.67
N CYS A 179 7.95 9.61 -6.35
CA CYS A 179 6.58 9.14 -6.48
C CYS A 179 5.62 9.91 -5.56
N LEU A 180 6.14 10.40 -4.42
CA LEU A 180 5.36 11.16 -3.44
C LEU A 180 5.57 12.68 -3.56
N SER A 181 6.04 13.20 -4.70
CA SER A 181 6.17 14.65 -4.93
C SER A 181 4.83 15.37 -5.04
N LEU A 182 3.75 14.64 -5.36
CA LEU A 182 2.39 15.19 -5.41
C LEU A 182 1.94 15.80 -4.07
N LEU A 183 2.52 15.32 -2.95
CA LEU A 183 2.19 15.80 -1.62
C LEU A 183 2.67 17.24 -1.41
N ASP A 184 3.70 17.69 -2.14
CA ASP A 184 4.22 19.05 -2.04
C ASP A 184 3.20 20.08 -2.55
N ALA A 185 2.47 19.76 -3.63
CA ALA A 185 1.43 20.65 -4.17
C ALA A 185 0.27 20.87 -3.18
N VAL A 186 -0.10 19.82 -2.43
CA VAL A 186 -1.17 19.90 -1.41
C VAL A 186 -0.74 20.77 -0.23
N ALA A 187 0.54 20.77 0.10
CA ALA A 187 1.09 21.59 1.17
C ALA A 187 0.99 23.09 0.85
N ASP A 188 1.21 23.45 -0.41
CA ASP A 188 1.20 24.85 -0.87
C ASP A 188 -0.22 25.43 -0.96
N ASP A 189 -1.22 24.62 -1.34
CA ASP A 189 -2.62 25.05 -1.40
C ASP A 189 -3.28 25.13 0.00
N GLY A 190 -2.78 24.35 0.97
CA GLY A 190 -3.34 24.23 2.32
C GLY A 190 -3.12 25.44 3.24
N GLY A 191 -2.35 26.45 2.82
CA GLY A 191 -2.08 27.65 3.62
C GLY A 191 -3.03 28.84 3.39
N ARG A 192 -3.95 28.77 2.42
CA ARG A 192 -4.84 29.90 2.07
C ARG A 192 -6.33 29.65 2.26
N ASN A 193 -6.73 28.45 2.64
CA ASN A 193 -8.12 28.18 2.96
C ASN A 193 -8.41 28.55 4.41
N LYS A 194 -8.81 29.82 4.57
CA LYS A 194 -9.86 30.27 5.50
C LYS A 194 -9.99 29.42 6.76
N GLU A 195 -9.29 29.84 7.80
CA GLU A 195 -9.74 29.71 9.19
C GLU A 195 -11.07 30.48 9.41
N ASP A 196 -12.03 30.38 8.48
CA ASP A 196 -13.42 30.78 8.70
C ASP A 196 -14.00 29.76 9.70
N GLU A 197 -13.69 30.02 10.97
CA GLU A 197 -14.64 29.91 12.07
C GLU A 197 -15.31 28.55 12.29
N PHE A 198 -14.54 27.47 12.34
CA PHE A 198 -14.95 26.33 13.14
C PHE A 198 -14.54 26.60 14.59
N GLN A 199 -15.37 27.36 15.31
CA GLN A 199 -15.26 27.48 16.76
C GLN A 199 -15.42 26.08 17.35
N PHE A 200 -14.31 25.53 17.84
CA PHE A 200 -14.35 24.35 18.69
C PHE A 200 -15.10 24.74 19.97
N GLU A 201 -16.38 24.41 20.07
CA GLU A 201 -16.98 24.27 21.40
C GLU A 201 -16.22 23.15 22.10
N PRO A 202 -15.60 23.41 23.27
CA PRO A 202 -14.92 22.38 24.01
C PRO A 202 -15.92 21.28 24.34
N VAL A 203 -15.70 20.08 23.81
CA VAL A 203 -16.45 18.88 24.22
C VAL A 203 -16.12 18.65 25.69
N THR A 204 -16.97 19.15 26.59
CA THR A 204 -16.91 18.81 28.00
C THR A 204 -17.27 17.35 28.12
N PHE A 205 -16.27 16.50 28.32
CA PHE A 205 -16.49 15.14 28.78
C PHE A 205 -17.19 15.25 30.14
N GLY A 206 -18.47 14.88 30.17
CA GLY A 206 -19.27 14.86 31.39
C GLY A 206 -18.51 14.08 32.45
N ALA A 207 -18.35 14.71 33.62
CA ALA A 207 -17.75 14.06 34.78
C ALA A 207 -18.48 12.73 35.01
N PHE A 208 -17.70 11.63 35.05
CA PHE A 208 -18.17 10.35 35.53
C PHE A 208 -18.78 10.60 36.92
N GLN A 209 -20.10 10.48 37.02
CA GLN A 209 -20.77 10.45 38.30
C GLN A 209 -20.58 9.04 38.84
N ASP A 210 -19.75 8.93 39.88
CA ASP A 210 -19.72 7.73 40.71
C ASP A 210 -21.08 7.66 41.43
N GLU A 211 -21.91 6.67 41.09
CA GLU A 211 -23.09 6.31 41.87
C GLU A 211 -22.63 5.48 43.08
N ASP A 212 -22.91 6.00 44.29
CA ASP A 212 -22.74 5.33 45.59
C ASP A 212 -23.71 4.16 45.80
#